data_AF-A0A7S4K4F0-F1
#
_entry.id   AF-A0A7S4K4F0-F1
#
_cell.length_a   1.000
_cell.length_b   1.000
_cell.length_c   1.000
_cell.angle_alpha   90.00
_cell.angle_beta   90.00
_cell.angle_gamma   90.00
#
_symmetry.space_group_name_H-M   'P 1'
#
loop_
_entity.id
_entity.type
_entity.pdbx_description
1 polymer ?
#
loop_
_entity_poly.entity_id
_entity_poly.type
_entity_poly.pdbx_seq_one_letter_code
_entity_poly.pdbx_strand_id
1 'polypeptide(L)'
;GATVEDGGAPVPYLGLPLALTPAISLSPNFALTLHQLRDRVPGGAAVCISGRSTLLLDGDITLDGLTLDGALLLRVAAGASLRVRGCTVTNAGCAMVPLDPAAPPAGVPPAVAIRGYRPQVAQALELTITEPGAYELVGDGELRRL
;
A
#
# COMPACT_ATOMS: atom_id res chain seq x y z
N GLY A 1 1.87 6.23 17.24
CA GLY A 1 2.01 5.29 16.12
C GLY A 1 1.14 5.77 14.97
N ALA A 2 1.23 5.14 13.79
CA ALA A 2 0.32 5.40 12.68
C ALA A 2 -1.13 5.07 13.04
N THR A 3 -2.06 5.76 12.42
CA THR A 3 -3.51 5.53 12.54
C THR A 3 -3.98 4.79 11.29
N VAL A 4 -4.60 3.63 11.48
CA VAL A 4 -5.12 2.79 10.40
C VAL A 4 -6.59 2.53 10.70
N GLU A 5 -7.47 2.94 9.80
CA GLU A 5 -8.91 2.70 9.91
C GLU A 5 -9.24 1.24 9.57
N ASP A 6 -10.34 0.75 10.14
CA ASP A 6 -10.84 -0.60 9.85
C ASP A 6 -11.46 -0.67 8.43
N GLY A 7 -11.30 -1.81 7.75
CA GLY A 7 -11.70 -1.99 6.34
C GLY A 7 -13.19 -2.05 6.07
N GLY A 8 -14.00 -1.96 7.12
CA GLY A 8 -15.46 -2.06 7.04
C GLY A 8 -15.96 -3.51 7.10
N ALA A 9 -17.18 -3.73 6.63
CA ALA A 9 -17.84 -5.02 6.73
C ALA A 9 -17.14 -6.09 5.85
N PRO A 10 -17.01 -7.34 6.33
CA PRO A 10 -16.48 -8.44 5.54
C PRO A 10 -17.25 -8.67 4.24
N VAL A 11 -16.53 -8.96 3.16
CA VAL A 11 -17.07 -9.28 1.85
C VAL A 11 -16.99 -10.80 1.63
N PRO A 12 -18.01 -11.46 1.06
CA PRO A 12 -17.96 -12.89 0.79
C PRO A 12 -17.05 -13.22 -0.41
N TYR A 13 -16.08 -14.10 -0.19
CA TYR A 13 -15.22 -14.68 -1.22
C TYR A 13 -15.31 -16.20 -1.14
N LEU A 14 -15.83 -16.84 -2.21
CA LEU A 14 -16.16 -18.27 -2.20
C LEU A 14 -17.04 -18.68 -0.99
N GLY A 15 -17.94 -17.79 -0.57
CA GLY A 15 -18.82 -18.00 0.59
C GLY A 15 -18.18 -17.73 1.96
N LEU A 16 -16.90 -17.36 2.02
CA LEU A 16 -16.21 -16.99 3.26
C LEU A 16 -16.24 -15.47 3.47
N PRO A 17 -16.70 -14.96 4.63
CA PRO A 17 -16.66 -13.53 4.92
C PRO A 17 -15.23 -13.09 5.28
N LEU A 18 -14.58 -12.31 4.42
CA LEU A 18 -13.22 -11.80 4.65
C LEU A 18 -13.18 -10.27 4.65
N ALA A 19 -12.43 -9.69 5.58
CA ALA A 19 -12.03 -8.28 5.57
C ALA A 19 -10.59 -8.20 5.06
N LEU A 20 -10.41 -7.78 3.81
CA LEU A 20 -9.11 -7.76 3.12
C LEU A 20 -8.49 -6.35 3.01
N THR A 21 -9.16 -5.35 3.56
CA THR A 21 -8.72 -3.96 3.57
C THR A 21 -8.60 -3.44 5.02
N PRO A 22 -7.77 -2.43 5.29
CA PRO A 22 -6.77 -1.88 4.39
C PRO A 22 -5.65 -2.89 4.09
N ALA A 23 -5.16 -2.88 2.85
CA ALA A 23 -4.15 -3.83 2.39
C ALA A 23 -2.76 -3.21 2.52
N ILE A 24 -2.01 -3.59 3.56
CA ILE A 24 -0.68 -3.05 3.84
C ILE A 24 0.38 -4.14 3.63
N SER A 25 1.36 -3.86 2.76
CA SER A 25 2.49 -4.74 2.50
C SER A 25 3.79 -4.00 2.78
N LEU A 26 4.56 -4.54 3.73
CA LEU A 26 5.87 -4.01 4.12
C LEU A 26 6.93 -5.02 3.70
N SER A 27 7.85 -4.62 2.82
CA SER A 27 8.92 -5.52 2.40
C SER A 27 10.00 -5.62 3.48
N PRO A 28 10.79 -6.71 3.49
CA PRO A 28 11.98 -6.82 4.34
C PRO A 28 13.01 -5.69 4.16
N ASN A 29 13.03 -5.04 2.99
CA ASN A 29 13.92 -3.90 2.73
C ASN A 29 13.45 -2.62 3.43
N PHE A 30 12.17 -2.53 3.81
CA PHE A 30 11.62 -1.42 4.58
C PHE A 30 11.96 -1.56 6.07
N ALA A 31 11.55 -2.67 6.69
CA ALA A 31 11.83 -2.95 8.09
C ALA A 31 11.74 -4.45 8.39
N LEU A 32 12.68 -4.98 9.17
CA LEU A 32 12.68 -6.37 9.66
C LEU A 32 12.22 -6.46 11.13
N THR A 33 12.41 -5.41 11.91
CA THR A 33 12.09 -5.38 13.34
C THR A 33 11.09 -4.29 13.67
N LEU A 34 10.38 -4.45 14.79
CA LEU A 34 9.48 -3.41 15.31
C LEU A 34 10.22 -2.10 15.61
N HIS A 35 11.48 -2.17 16.04
CA HIS A 35 12.31 -0.98 16.25
C HIS A 35 12.54 -0.23 14.93
N GLN A 36 13.00 -0.94 13.89
CA GLN A 36 13.18 -0.36 12.56
C GLN A 36 11.87 0.22 12.02
N LEU A 37 10.75 -0.51 12.16
CA LEU A 37 9.45 -0.01 11.73
C LEU A 37 9.08 1.30 12.45
N ARG A 38 9.36 1.42 13.75
CA ARG A 38 9.13 2.67 14.50
C ARG A 38 10.03 3.81 14.03
N ASP A 39 11.30 3.52 13.75
CA ASP A 39 12.24 4.52 13.22
C ASP A 39 11.87 5.00 11.81
N ARG A 40 11.26 4.12 11.00
CA ARG A 40 10.77 4.44 9.65
C ARG A 40 9.41 5.14 9.63
N VAL A 41 8.72 5.23 10.76
CA VAL A 41 7.43 5.93 10.88
C VAL A 41 7.47 6.96 12.02
N PRO A 42 8.40 7.94 11.96
CA PRO A 42 8.55 8.95 13.00
C PRO A 42 7.35 9.91 13.06
N GLY A 43 6.59 10.05 11.96
CA GLY A 43 5.38 10.89 11.89
C GLY A 43 4.26 10.44 12.83
N GLY A 44 4.28 9.18 13.28
CA GLY A 44 3.30 8.65 14.22
C GLY A 44 1.88 8.92 13.74
N ALA A 45 1.09 9.67 14.52
CA ALA A 45 -0.32 9.95 14.23
C ALA A 45 -0.53 10.83 12.99
N ALA A 46 0.52 11.45 12.43
CA ALA A 46 0.46 12.15 11.15
C ALA A 46 0.47 11.20 9.94
N VAL A 47 0.56 9.88 10.17
CA VAL A 47 0.41 8.83 9.18
C VAL A 47 -0.97 8.20 9.36
N CYS A 48 -1.91 8.57 8.48
CA CYS A 48 -3.30 8.16 8.47
C CYS A 48 -3.59 7.34 7.21
N ILE A 49 -4.08 6.12 7.39
CA ILE A 49 -4.42 5.19 6.31
C ILE A 49 -5.90 4.85 6.42
N SER A 50 -6.70 5.20 5.41
CA SER A 50 -8.13 4.88 5.37
C SER A 50 -8.39 3.38 5.25
N GLY A 51 -9.58 2.93 5.65
CA GLY A 51 -9.93 1.51 5.68
C GLY A 51 -9.98 0.86 4.29
N ARG A 52 -10.14 1.66 3.23
CA ARG A 52 -10.14 1.19 1.83
C ARG A 52 -8.78 1.24 1.15
N SER A 53 -7.74 1.68 1.87
CA SER A 53 -6.45 1.98 1.26
C SER A 53 -5.61 0.73 0.99
N THR A 54 -4.70 0.87 0.03
CA THR A 54 -3.64 -0.09 -0.28
C THR A 54 -2.29 0.61 -0.17
N LEU A 55 -1.39 0.09 0.65
CA LEU A 55 -0.05 0.64 0.85
C LEU A 55 1.00 -0.45 0.62
N LEU A 56 1.94 -0.19 -0.27
CA LEU A 56 3.13 -1.02 -0.46
C LEU A 56 4.38 -0.19 -0.21
N LEU A 57 5.24 -0.65 0.69
CA LEU A 57 6.53 -0.03 0.99
C LEU A 57 7.65 -1.05 0.76
N ASP A 58 8.57 -0.71 -0.13
CA ASP A 58 9.73 -1.55 -0.44
C ASP A 58 10.99 -0.68 -0.60
N GLY A 59 11.95 -0.84 0.30
CA GLY A 59 13.22 -0.10 0.29
C GLY A 59 13.38 0.91 1.43
N ASP A 60 14.40 1.75 1.33
CA ASP A 60 14.73 2.78 2.34
C ASP A 60 13.72 3.94 2.26
N ILE A 61 12.63 3.82 3.02
CA ILE A 61 11.51 4.77 3.05
C ILE A 61 11.27 5.21 4.49
N THR A 62 11.07 6.51 4.71
CA THR A 62 10.69 7.09 6.01
C THR A 62 9.40 7.90 5.89
N LEU A 63 8.44 7.64 6.77
CA LEU A 63 7.12 8.29 6.80
C LEU A 63 7.03 9.32 7.93
N ASP A 64 7.18 10.60 7.57
CA ASP A 64 7.03 11.74 8.48
C ASP A 64 5.60 12.29 8.52
N GLY A 65 4.83 12.06 7.46
CA GLY A 65 3.42 12.42 7.40
C GLY A 65 2.80 11.96 6.09
N LEU A 66 1.68 11.25 6.18
CA LEU A 66 0.97 10.66 5.05
C LEU A 66 -0.52 10.61 5.37
N THR A 67 -1.37 11.13 4.48
CA THR A 67 -2.81 10.86 4.49
C THR A 67 -3.15 10.07 3.24
N LEU A 68 -3.57 8.82 3.40
CA LEU A 68 -3.82 7.90 2.30
C LEU A 68 -5.28 7.43 2.26
N ASP A 69 -5.99 7.81 1.20
CA ASP A 69 -7.31 7.30 0.81
C ASP A 69 -7.26 6.79 -0.64
N GLY A 70 -6.91 5.52 -0.82
CA GLY A 70 -6.68 4.93 -2.14
C GLY A 70 -5.43 4.04 -2.15
N ALA A 71 -4.68 4.02 -3.25
CA ALA A 71 -3.50 3.16 -3.41
C ALA A 71 -2.21 3.96 -3.57
N LEU A 72 -1.19 3.60 -2.79
CA LEU A 72 0.17 4.14 -2.84
C LEU A 72 1.19 2.99 -2.83
N LEU A 73 2.02 2.91 -3.88
CA LEU A 73 3.03 1.87 -4.04
C LEU A 73 4.39 2.54 -4.18
N LEU A 74 5.28 2.34 -3.21
CA LEU A 74 6.60 2.94 -3.16
C LEU A 74 7.67 1.84 -3.23
N ARG A 75 8.55 1.95 -4.22
CA ARG A 75 9.72 1.08 -4.40
C ARG A 75 10.97 1.94 -4.52
N VAL A 76 11.96 1.67 -3.68
CA VAL A 76 13.22 2.40 -3.63
C VAL A 76 14.36 1.40 -3.75
N ALA A 77 15.17 1.55 -4.80
CA ALA A 77 16.34 0.70 -5.02
C ALA A 77 17.42 0.96 -3.98
N ALA A 78 18.32 -0.01 -3.81
CA ALA A 78 19.47 0.13 -2.93
C ALA A 78 20.33 1.35 -3.34
N GLY A 79 20.77 2.13 -2.35
CA GLY A 79 21.54 3.37 -2.57
C GLY A 79 20.67 4.62 -2.80
N ALA A 80 19.34 4.48 -2.87
CA ALA A 80 18.41 5.58 -2.80
C ALA A 80 17.64 5.57 -1.47
N SER A 81 17.15 6.73 -1.05
CA SER A 81 16.26 6.88 0.10
C SER A 81 15.10 7.82 -0.21
N LEU A 82 13.93 7.54 0.37
CA LEU A 82 12.71 8.33 0.18
C LEU A 82 12.14 8.78 1.51
N ARG A 83 11.89 10.08 1.64
CA ARG A 83 11.18 10.65 2.79
C ARG A 83 9.80 11.15 2.37
N VAL A 84 8.75 10.61 2.97
CA VAL A 84 7.36 11.02 2.72
C VAL A 84 6.97 12.03 3.79
N ARG A 85 6.74 13.29 3.41
CA ARG A 85 6.50 14.39 4.34
C ARG A 85 5.25 15.17 3.99
N GLY A 86 4.24 15.07 4.85
CA GLY A 86 2.97 15.79 4.69
C GLY A 86 2.28 15.48 3.37
N CYS A 87 2.44 14.26 2.86
CA CYS A 87 1.88 13.85 1.57
C CYS A 87 0.42 13.44 1.72
N THR A 88 -0.44 13.86 0.80
CA THR A 88 -1.85 13.46 0.72
C THR A 88 -2.09 12.76 -0.59
N VAL A 89 -2.53 11.51 -0.54
CA VAL A 89 -2.83 10.69 -1.72
C VAL A 89 -4.28 10.27 -1.65
N THR A 90 -5.08 10.80 -2.58
CA THR A 90 -6.48 10.43 -2.75
C THR A 90 -6.72 9.94 -4.17
N ASN A 91 -7.13 8.69 -4.33
CA ASN A 91 -7.39 8.11 -5.65
C ASN A 91 -8.40 6.95 -5.61
N ALA A 92 -8.77 6.44 -6.79
CA ALA A 92 -9.74 5.34 -6.90
C ALA A 92 -9.29 4.04 -6.20
N GLY A 93 -7.98 3.85 -6.00
CA GLY A 93 -7.42 2.76 -5.20
C GLY A 93 -7.42 1.40 -5.87
N CYS A 94 -7.28 0.36 -5.04
CA CYS A 94 -7.29 -1.04 -5.43
C CYS A 94 -8.35 -1.79 -4.64
N ALA A 95 -9.26 -2.48 -5.33
CA ALA A 95 -10.32 -3.27 -4.72
C ALA A 95 -10.05 -4.77 -4.85
N MET A 96 -10.38 -5.55 -3.81
CA MET A 96 -10.36 -7.01 -3.88
C MET A 96 -11.70 -7.50 -4.42
N VAL A 97 -11.73 -7.86 -5.70
CA VAL A 97 -12.96 -8.24 -6.42
C VAL A 97 -13.13 -9.76 -6.38
N PRO A 98 -14.30 -10.27 -5.91
CA PRO A 98 -14.62 -11.70 -5.96
C PRO A 98 -14.58 -12.23 -7.39
N LEU A 99 -14.20 -13.50 -7.54
CA LEU A 99 -14.40 -14.21 -8.80
C LEU A 99 -15.87 -14.56 -8.99
N ASP A 100 -16.34 -14.53 -10.24
CA ASP A 100 -17.66 -15.03 -10.58
C ASP A 100 -17.70 -16.56 -10.38
N PRO A 101 -18.54 -17.07 -9.45
CA PRO A 101 -18.64 -18.51 -9.20
C PRO A 101 -19.28 -19.27 -10.38
N ALA A 102 -19.99 -18.58 -11.28
CA ALA A 102 -20.62 -19.19 -12.45
C ALA A 102 -19.70 -19.26 -13.68
N ALA A 103 -18.58 -18.53 -13.67
CA ALA A 103 -17.63 -18.55 -14.78
C ALA A 103 -16.69 -19.76 -14.64
N PRO A 104 -16.50 -20.57 -15.71
CA PRO A 104 -15.49 -21.62 -15.68
C PRO A 104 -14.11 -21.00 -15.43
N PRO A 105 -13.24 -21.61 -14.60
CA PRO A 105 -11.92 -21.05 -14.26
C PRO A 105 -10.93 -21.06 -15.44
N ALA A 106 -11.41 -21.25 -16.68
CA ALA A 106 -10.60 -21.24 -17.88
C ALA A 106 -9.86 -19.90 -17.99
N GLY A 107 -8.53 -19.95 -17.92
CA GLY A 107 -7.68 -18.75 -17.97
C GLY A 107 -7.43 -18.06 -16.63
N VAL A 108 -7.99 -18.55 -15.52
CA VAL A 108 -7.69 -18.04 -14.17
C VAL A 108 -6.50 -18.81 -13.58
N PRO A 109 -5.42 -18.13 -13.14
CA PRO A 109 -4.31 -18.80 -12.48
C PRO A 109 -4.77 -19.58 -11.24
N PRO A 110 -4.24 -20.80 -10.96
CA PRO A 110 -4.67 -21.62 -9.82
C PRO A 110 -4.64 -20.89 -8.47
N ALA A 111 -3.64 -20.04 -8.23
CA ALA A 111 -3.53 -19.23 -7.01
C ALA A 111 -4.69 -18.24 -6.84
N VAL A 112 -5.22 -17.71 -7.95
CA VAL A 112 -6.38 -16.80 -7.97
C VAL A 112 -7.67 -17.60 -7.78
N ALA A 113 -7.79 -18.75 -8.44
CA ALA A 113 -8.95 -19.63 -8.35
C ALA A 113 -9.16 -20.15 -6.91
N ILE A 114 -8.10 -20.59 -6.24
CA ILE A 114 -8.16 -21.12 -4.86
C ILE A 114 -8.59 -20.04 -3.85
N ARG A 115 -8.09 -18.81 -3.99
CA ARG A 115 -8.43 -17.73 -3.04
C ARG A 115 -9.77 -17.04 -3.34
N GLY A 116 -10.27 -17.13 -4.57
CA GLY A 116 -11.61 -16.65 -4.89
C GLY A 116 -11.76 -15.15 -5.15
N TYR A 117 -10.65 -14.41 -5.23
CA TYR A 117 -10.64 -12.98 -5.53
C TYR A 117 -9.37 -12.55 -6.24
N ARG A 118 -9.43 -11.37 -6.86
CA ARG A 118 -8.27 -10.72 -7.48
C ARG A 118 -8.22 -9.23 -7.11
N PRO A 119 -7.02 -8.66 -6.96
CA PRO A 119 -6.88 -7.21 -6.90
C PRO A 119 -7.30 -6.61 -8.25
N GLN A 120 -8.07 -5.54 -8.20
CA GLN A 120 -8.41 -4.69 -9.33
C GLN A 120 -7.94 -3.28 -9.01
N VAL A 121 -6.82 -2.89 -9.61
CA VAL A 121 -6.26 -1.54 -9.48
C VAL A 121 -7.05 -0.62 -10.38
N ALA A 122 -7.84 0.27 -9.80
CA ALA A 122 -8.55 1.31 -10.54
C ALA A 122 -7.64 2.54 -10.74
N GLN A 123 -6.90 2.91 -9.71
CA GLN A 123 -5.89 3.97 -9.76
C GLN A 123 -4.90 3.78 -8.60
N ALA A 124 -3.63 4.10 -8.84
CA ALA A 124 -2.60 4.11 -7.82
C ALA A 124 -1.57 5.20 -8.10
N LEU A 125 -1.01 5.79 -7.05
CA LEU A 125 0.24 6.53 -7.16
C LEU A 125 1.38 5.51 -7.01
N GLU A 126 2.08 5.23 -8.10
CA GLU A 126 3.18 4.28 -8.14
C GLU A 126 4.49 5.03 -8.38
N LEU A 127 5.45 4.87 -7.47
CA LEU A 127 6.77 5.48 -7.57
C LEU A 127 7.85 4.41 -7.42
N THR A 128 8.71 4.34 -8.43
CA THR A 128 9.91 3.49 -8.42
C THR A 128 11.14 4.35 -8.60
N ILE A 129 11.97 4.43 -7.56
CA ILE A 129 13.22 5.19 -7.54
C ILE A 129 14.36 4.21 -7.78
N THR A 130 15.02 4.30 -8.93
CA THR A 130 16.13 3.43 -9.31
C THR A 130 17.49 4.11 -9.20
N GLU A 131 17.53 5.44 -9.33
CA GLU A 131 18.75 6.22 -9.25
C GLU A 131 19.16 6.47 -7.79
N PRO A 132 20.43 6.23 -7.42
CA PRO A 132 20.95 6.57 -6.10
C PRO A 132 20.76 8.05 -5.75
N GLY A 133 20.51 8.33 -4.48
CA GLY A 133 20.29 9.69 -3.98
C GLY A 133 19.18 9.77 -2.93
N ALA A 134 18.99 10.97 -2.40
CA ALA A 134 17.93 11.25 -1.45
C ALA A 134 16.75 11.91 -2.16
N TYR A 135 15.54 11.48 -1.83
CA TYR A 135 14.31 11.96 -2.43
C TYR A 135 13.27 12.30 -1.36
N GLU A 136 12.38 13.21 -1.69
CA GLU A 136 11.25 13.59 -0.86
C GLU A 136 9.94 13.47 -1.67
N LEU A 137 8.90 12.94 -1.03
CA LEU A 137 7.54 12.92 -1.55
C LEU A 137 6.69 13.87 -0.69
N VAL A 138 6.17 14.92 -1.31
CA VAL A 138 5.45 16.01 -0.62
C VAL A 138 4.13 16.34 -1.31
N GLY A 139 3.29 17.14 -0.64
CA GLY A 139 2.07 17.68 -1.23
C GLY A 139 1.09 16.59 -1.64
N ASP A 140 0.71 16.58 -2.91
CA ASP A 140 -0.22 15.63 -3.53
C ASP A 140 0.47 14.50 -4.32
N GLY A 141 1.74 14.20 -3.98
CA GLY A 141 2.53 13.16 -4.63
C GLY A 141 3.69 13.70 -5.47
N GLU A 142 4.13 14.93 -5.24
CA GLU A 142 5.27 15.52 -5.91
C GLU A 142 6.58 14.89 -5.42
N LEU A 143 7.32 14.27 -6.34
CA LEU A 143 8.65 13.72 -6.08
C LEU A 143 9.73 14.78 -6.32
N ARG A 144 10.61 14.98 -5.34
CA ARG A 144 11.75 15.91 -5.40
C ARG A 144 13.04 15.16 -5.09
N ARG A 145 14.11 15.46 -5.82
CA ARG A 145 15.46 15.01 -5.49
C ARG A 145 16.14 16.07 -4.63
N LEU A 146 16.86 15.63 -3.59
CA LEU A 146 17.60 16.47 -2.66
C LEU A 146 19.07 16.59 -3.05
#